data_AF-A0A7Y1UW10-F1
#
_entry.id   AF-A0A7Y1UW10-F1
#
_cell.length_a   1.000
_cell.length_b   1.000
_cell.length_c   1.000
_cell.angle_alpha   90.00
_cell.angle_beta   90.00
_cell.angle_gamma   90.00
#
_symmetry.space_group_name_H-M   'P 1'
#
loop_
_entity.id
_entity.type
_entity.pdbx_description
1 polymer ?
#
loop_
_entity_poly.entity_id
_entity_poly.type
_entity_poly.pdbx_seq_one_letter_code
_entity_poly.pdbx_strand_id
1 'polypeptide(L)'
;MRPAPEIYSRTGKSALLFAVLMVASIVVGCTSTNSTDCTPQPAEMGHSVARRWNEVTLDAIRSDLPAPTVHARNLFHTSAAMWDAWAAYDVDATGIFVEEKHTADDPAAARNEAISYAAYRVLEARYEDSFGGTDSLLAMDDLMDALCYRRDTADTDGDTPAALGNRIAAAILEQTLDDGSNEANAYAAEYTAINQPLVVAASGTAMSDPNRWQPLQIGQMISQNGIAVENGVQEFIDPHWGSVDSFALPDPGPHGVPIDPGEPPYLGVADSDEEFKAAAAEVIRYS
;
A
#
# COMPACT_ATOMS: atom_id res chain seq x y z
N MET A 1 -34.21 -35.89 38.23
CA MET A 1 -34.14 -37.21 37.57
C MET A 1 -34.84 -37.11 36.23
N ARG A 2 -34.06 -36.92 35.16
CA ARG A 2 -34.46 -36.96 33.75
C ARG A 2 -33.50 -37.93 33.06
N PRO A 3 -33.96 -38.81 32.17
CA PRO A 3 -33.10 -39.82 31.55
C PRO A 3 -32.20 -39.18 30.49
N ALA A 4 -30.99 -39.74 30.35
CA ALA A 4 -30.00 -39.39 29.34
C ALA A 4 -30.44 -39.87 27.95
N PRO A 5 -30.08 -39.16 26.85
CA PRO A 5 -30.29 -39.66 25.51
C PRO A 5 -29.13 -40.55 25.04
N GLU A 6 -29.51 -41.64 24.38
CA GLU A 6 -28.68 -42.68 23.80
C GLU A 6 -27.73 -42.19 22.71
N ILE A 7 -26.55 -42.79 22.70
CA ILE A 7 -25.51 -42.71 21.68
C ILE A 7 -25.98 -43.52 20.46
N TYR A 8 -26.21 -42.86 19.33
CA TYR A 8 -26.40 -43.54 18.04
C TYR A 8 -25.10 -43.47 17.23
N SER A 9 -24.31 -44.53 17.26
CA SER A 9 -23.26 -44.77 16.28
C SER A 9 -23.87 -45.43 15.05
N ARG A 10 -23.77 -44.81 13.87
CA ARG A 10 -23.82 -45.53 12.60
C ARG A 10 -22.79 -44.98 11.63
N THR A 11 -21.73 -45.77 11.52
CA THR A 11 -20.86 -45.90 10.36
C THR A 11 -21.68 -46.04 9.07
N GLY A 12 -21.41 -45.16 8.11
CA GLY A 12 -21.91 -45.23 6.75
C GLY A 12 -20.89 -44.58 5.84
N LYS A 13 -19.88 -45.35 5.41
CA LYS A 13 -18.92 -44.93 4.38
C LYS A 13 -19.66 -44.88 3.05
N SER A 14 -20.10 -43.69 2.64
CA SER A 14 -20.49 -43.42 1.25
C SER A 14 -19.24 -43.05 0.47
N ALA A 15 -18.70 -44.02 -0.26
CA ALA A 15 -17.66 -43.79 -1.26
C ALA A 15 -18.28 -43.01 -2.43
N LEU A 16 -18.05 -41.69 -2.48
CA LEU A 16 -18.20 -40.95 -3.73
C LEU A 16 -16.98 -41.27 -4.61
N LEU A 17 -17.19 -42.07 -5.66
CA LEU A 17 -16.29 -42.11 -6.80
C LEU A 17 -16.33 -40.74 -7.49
N PHE A 18 -15.33 -39.90 -7.26
CA PHE A 18 -15.02 -38.81 -8.18
C PHE A 18 -14.27 -39.39 -9.37
N ALA A 19 -14.92 -39.40 -10.53
CA ALA A 19 -14.26 -39.65 -11.80
C ALA A 19 -13.31 -38.48 -12.07
N VAL A 20 -12.01 -38.71 -11.92
CA VAL A 20 -10.97 -37.77 -12.36
C VAL A 20 -10.93 -37.83 -13.88
N LEU A 21 -11.59 -36.88 -14.55
CA LEU A 21 -11.28 -36.57 -15.94
C LEU A 21 -9.91 -35.88 -15.95
N MET A 22 -8.86 -36.61 -16.32
CA MET A 22 -7.62 -35.98 -16.78
C MET A 22 -7.92 -35.28 -18.11
N VAL A 23 -8.22 -33.99 -18.04
CA VAL A 23 -8.05 -33.11 -19.21
C VAL A 23 -6.56 -32.89 -19.32
N ALA A 24 -5.94 -33.48 -20.34
CA ALA A 24 -4.59 -33.12 -20.73
C ALA A 24 -4.63 -31.68 -21.24
N SER A 25 -4.41 -30.73 -20.34
CA SER A 25 -4.14 -29.35 -20.71
C SER A 25 -2.84 -29.35 -21.51
N ILE A 26 -2.96 -29.20 -22.83
CA ILE A 26 -1.82 -28.83 -23.67
C ILE A 26 -1.41 -27.46 -23.15
N VAL A 27 -0.39 -27.44 -22.29
CA VAL A 27 0.37 -26.23 -22.00
C VAL A 27 1.03 -25.89 -23.33
N VAL A 28 0.38 -25.04 -24.11
CA VAL A 28 1.10 -24.28 -25.12
C VAL A 28 2.03 -23.39 -24.32
N GLY A 29 3.24 -23.88 -24.09
CA GLY A 29 4.32 -23.03 -23.66
C GLY A 29 4.47 -21.99 -24.75
N CYS A 30 3.97 -20.78 -24.51
CA CYS A 30 4.48 -19.61 -25.18
C CYS A 30 5.93 -19.49 -24.73
N THR A 31 6.81 -20.19 -25.45
CA THR A 31 8.22 -19.81 -25.45
C THR A 31 8.23 -18.36 -25.89
N SER A 32 8.55 -17.46 -24.96
CA SER A 32 8.91 -16.08 -25.26
C SER A 32 9.98 -16.16 -26.35
N THR A 33 9.54 -15.93 -27.58
CA THR A 33 10.47 -15.73 -28.68
C THR A 33 11.18 -14.44 -28.33
N ASN A 34 12.48 -14.54 -28.06
CA ASN A 34 13.39 -13.40 -28.00
C ASN A 34 13.21 -12.59 -29.29
N SER A 35 12.27 -11.65 -29.28
CA SER A 35 12.18 -10.62 -30.27
C SER A 35 13.29 -9.65 -29.94
N THR A 36 14.40 -9.78 -30.66
CA THR A 36 15.45 -8.75 -30.70
C THR A 36 14.97 -7.43 -31.31
N ASP A 37 13.69 -7.34 -31.71
CA ASP A 37 13.07 -6.17 -32.35
C ASP A 37 12.04 -5.49 -31.43
N CYS A 38 12.32 -5.37 -30.14
CA CYS A 38 11.54 -4.47 -29.29
C CYS A 38 12.09 -3.05 -29.44
N THR A 39 11.24 -2.10 -29.84
CA THR A 39 11.57 -0.68 -29.85
C THR A 39 10.82 0.00 -28.71
N PRO A 40 11.52 0.65 -27.74
CA PRO A 40 10.87 1.30 -26.62
C PRO A 40 9.83 2.32 -27.11
N GLN A 41 8.62 2.23 -26.57
CA GLN A 41 7.56 3.16 -26.89
C GLN A 41 7.92 4.56 -26.37
N PRO A 42 7.83 5.60 -27.21
CA PRO A 42 8.11 6.97 -26.78
C PRO A 42 7.12 7.36 -25.69
N ALA A 43 7.59 8.12 -24.71
CA ALA A 43 6.72 8.65 -23.68
C ALA A 43 5.70 9.64 -24.28
N GLU A 44 4.46 9.59 -23.82
CA GLU A 44 3.49 10.63 -24.15
C GLU A 44 3.98 11.98 -23.62
N MET A 45 3.83 13.04 -24.44
CA MET A 45 4.18 14.42 -24.09
C MET A 45 5.64 14.63 -23.60
N GLY A 46 6.56 13.71 -23.92
CA GLY A 46 7.96 13.81 -23.49
C GLY A 46 8.18 13.55 -21.99
N HIS A 47 7.27 12.81 -21.33
CA HIS A 47 7.45 12.42 -19.93
C HIS A 47 8.74 11.63 -19.71
N SER A 48 9.43 11.87 -18.59
CA SER A 48 10.54 11.02 -18.16
C SER A 48 10.04 9.62 -17.77
N VAL A 49 10.94 8.63 -17.71
CA VAL A 49 10.56 7.29 -17.24
C VAL A 49 10.08 7.32 -15.78
N ALA A 50 10.69 8.16 -14.94
CA ALA A 50 10.25 8.35 -13.57
C ALA A 50 8.82 8.91 -13.49
N ARG A 51 8.46 9.82 -14.40
CA ARG A 51 7.08 10.31 -14.50
C ARG A 51 6.11 9.21 -14.92
N ARG A 52 6.50 8.32 -15.83
CA ARG A 52 5.66 7.17 -16.24
C ARG A 52 5.42 6.20 -15.07
N TRP A 53 6.44 5.88 -14.30
CA TRP A 53 6.30 5.07 -13.08
C TRP A 53 5.44 5.75 -12.01
N ASN A 54 5.55 7.08 -11.88
CA ASN A 54 4.69 7.84 -10.99
C ASN A 54 3.21 7.77 -11.42
N GLU A 55 2.90 7.86 -12.71
CA GLU A 55 1.51 7.70 -13.18
C GLU A 55 0.98 6.28 -12.92
N VAL A 56 1.76 5.23 -13.21
CA VAL A 56 1.37 3.85 -12.88
C VAL A 56 1.13 3.67 -11.39
N THR A 57 1.95 4.30 -10.54
CA THR A 57 1.75 4.29 -9.07
C THR A 57 0.45 4.99 -8.68
N LEU A 58 0.13 6.13 -9.29
CA LEU A 58 -1.11 6.87 -9.01
C LEU A 58 -2.35 6.10 -9.50
N ASP A 59 -2.26 5.39 -10.62
CA ASP A 59 -3.33 4.53 -11.12
C ASP A 59 -3.55 3.31 -10.23
N ALA A 60 -2.48 2.73 -9.67
CA ALA A 60 -2.60 1.67 -8.66
C ALA A 60 -3.36 2.17 -7.41
N ILE A 61 -3.01 3.36 -6.89
CA ILE A 61 -3.73 3.99 -5.76
C ILE A 61 -5.22 4.22 -6.09
N ARG A 62 -5.53 4.66 -7.30
CA ARG A 62 -6.93 4.89 -7.73
C ARG A 62 -7.72 3.60 -7.82
N SER A 63 -7.05 2.48 -8.10
CA SER A 63 -7.66 1.17 -8.30
C SER A 63 -7.79 0.36 -7.00
N ASP A 64 -7.19 0.83 -5.91
CA ASP A 64 -7.14 0.12 -4.63
C ASP A 64 -8.02 0.76 -3.54
N LEU A 65 -8.23 0.09 -2.40
CA LEU A 65 -8.98 0.66 -1.29
C LEU A 65 -8.24 1.89 -0.70
N PRO A 66 -8.96 2.91 -0.19
CA PRO A 66 -8.31 4.05 0.44
C PRO A 66 -7.52 3.66 1.70
N ALA A 67 -6.19 3.67 1.59
CA ALA A 67 -5.24 3.43 2.68
C ALA A 67 -4.18 4.57 2.67
N PRO A 68 -4.51 5.77 3.16
CA PRO A 68 -3.69 6.98 2.91
C PRO A 68 -2.24 6.86 3.41
N THR A 69 -2.07 6.23 4.55
CA THR A 69 -0.83 5.86 5.23
C THR A 69 0.03 4.91 4.37
N VAL A 70 -0.53 3.76 3.99
CA VAL A 70 0.13 2.76 3.14
C VAL A 70 0.48 3.34 1.76
N HIS A 71 -0.46 4.04 1.13
CA HIS A 71 -0.27 4.66 -0.19
C HIS A 71 0.80 5.74 -0.18
N ALA A 72 0.86 6.57 0.86
CA ALA A 72 1.91 7.57 1.02
C ALA A 72 3.30 6.92 1.18
N ARG A 73 3.39 5.84 1.95
CA ARG A 73 4.61 5.05 2.12
C ARG A 73 5.07 4.43 0.80
N ASN A 74 4.15 3.87 0.02
CA ASN A 74 4.44 3.31 -1.31
C ASN A 74 4.95 4.39 -2.29
N LEU A 75 4.34 5.59 -2.28
CA LEU A 75 4.80 6.73 -3.08
C LEU A 75 6.21 7.17 -2.70
N PHE A 76 6.51 7.25 -1.40
CA PHE A 76 7.83 7.62 -0.92
C PHE A 76 8.88 6.57 -1.34
N HIS A 77 8.65 5.30 -1.02
CA HIS A 77 9.59 4.22 -1.34
C HIS A 77 9.86 4.10 -2.84
N THR A 78 8.83 4.22 -3.67
CA THR A 78 9.01 4.23 -5.13
C THR A 78 9.81 5.46 -5.58
N SER A 79 9.53 6.64 -5.03
CA SER A 79 10.29 7.86 -5.35
C SER A 79 11.76 7.76 -4.94
N ALA A 80 12.04 7.19 -3.77
CA ALA A 80 13.39 6.93 -3.29
C ALA A 80 14.12 5.91 -4.17
N ALA A 81 13.45 4.83 -4.57
CA ALA A 81 14.01 3.83 -5.48
C ALA A 81 14.46 4.46 -6.82
N MET A 82 13.61 5.34 -7.38
CA MET A 82 13.94 6.06 -8.60
C MET A 82 15.06 7.09 -8.39
N TRP A 83 15.11 7.73 -7.21
CA TRP A 83 16.19 8.67 -6.85
C TRP A 83 17.53 7.95 -6.74
N ASP A 84 17.61 6.84 -6.01
CA ASP A 84 18.83 6.06 -5.81
C ASP A 84 19.38 5.55 -7.15
N ALA A 85 18.50 5.05 -8.03
CA ALA A 85 18.88 4.61 -9.36
C ALA A 85 19.42 5.77 -10.22
N TRP A 86 18.85 6.96 -10.08
CA TRP A 86 19.35 8.15 -10.78
C TRP A 86 20.70 8.62 -10.21
N ALA A 87 20.80 8.69 -8.88
CA ALA A 87 21.94 9.17 -8.12
C ALA A 87 23.16 8.27 -8.27
N ALA A 88 22.99 6.97 -8.54
CA ALA A 88 24.08 6.05 -8.77
C ALA A 88 24.96 6.43 -9.97
N TYR A 89 24.38 7.06 -11.00
CA TYR A 89 25.11 7.55 -12.17
C TYR A 89 25.47 9.04 -12.10
N ASP A 90 25.19 9.70 -10.96
CA ASP A 90 25.60 11.07 -10.69
C ASP A 90 26.86 11.11 -9.82
N VAL A 91 27.76 12.05 -10.08
CA VAL A 91 29.02 12.15 -9.32
C VAL A 91 28.82 12.74 -7.92
N ASP A 92 27.83 13.62 -7.75
CA ASP A 92 27.67 14.42 -6.52
C ASP A 92 26.43 14.02 -5.71
N ALA A 93 25.41 13.44 -6.33
CA ALA A 93 24.19 13.03 -5.62
C ALA A 93 24.43 11.85 -4.65
N THR A 94 23.62 11.70 -3.62
CA THR A 94 23.66 10.55 -2.71
C THR A 94 22.28 9.91 -2.65
N GLY A 95 22.21 8.58 -2.75
CA GLY A 95 20.96 7.84 -2.57
C GLY A 95 20.49 7.86 -1.12
N ILE A 96 19.24 7.47 -0.90
CA ILE A 96 18.58 7.39 0.40
C ILE A 96 18.83 6.03 1.04
N PHE A 97 18.67 4.95 0.27
CA PHE A 97 18.81 3.56 0.75
C PHE A 97 20.08 2.88 0.23
N VAL A 98 20.55 3.26 -0.96
CA VAL A 98 21.75 2.73 -1.61
C VAL A 98 22.61 3.88 -2.17
N GLU A 99 23.89 3.90 -1.80
CA GLU A 99 24.83 4.96 -2.22
C GLU A 99 25.83 4.51 -3.32
N GLU A 100 25.58 3.34 -3.92
CA GLU A 100 26.45 2.75 -4.94
C GLU A 100 26.64 3.67 -6.16
N LYS A 101 27.84 3.63 -6.77
CA LYS A 101 28.20 4.48 -7.92
C LYS A 101 28.56 3.66 -9.13
N HIS A 102 28.03 4.08 -10.28
CA HIS A 102 28.16 3.42 -11.57
C HIS A 102 28.53 4.39 -12.68
N THR A 103 29.15 3.88 -13.73
CA THR A 103 29.41 4.60 -14.97
C THR A 103 28.84 3.82 -16.16
N ALA A 104 28.44 4.55 -17.20
CA ALA A 104 27.93 3.98 -18.44
C ALA A 104 28.29 4.90 -19.61
N ASP A 105 28.41 4.34 -20.81
CA ASP A 105 28.62 5.13 -22.04
C ASP A 105 27.43 6.06 -22.32
N ASP A 106 26.21 5.60 -22.01
CA ASP A 106 24.99 6.41 -21.99
C ASP A 106 24.34 6.37 -20.59
N PRO A 107 24.70 7.32 -19.71
CA PRO A 107 24.12 7.41 -18.37
C PRO A 107 22.60 7.65 -18.38
N ALA A 108 22.05 8.29 -19.42
CA ALA A 108 20.61 8.54 -19.48
C ALA A 108 19.83 7.25 -19.74
N ALA A 109 20.31 6.41 -20.67
CA ALA A 109 19.74 5.09 -20.91
C ALA A 109 19.89 4.18 -19.68
N ALA A 110 21.07 4.15 -19.08
CA ALA A 110 21.33 3.34 -17.87
C ALA A 110 20.42 3.76 -16.70
N ARG A 111 20.28 5.06 -16.44
CA ARG A 111 19.32 5.57 -15.44
C ARG A 111 17.90 5.12 -15.74
N ASN A 112 17.47 5.17 -17.00
CA ASN A 112 16.10 4.80 -17.34
C ASN A 112 15.80 3.32 -17.07
N GLU A 113 16.76 2.45 -17.35
CA GLU A 113 16.66 1.02 -17.07
C GLU A 113 16.68 0.74 -15.56
N ALA A 114 17.66 1.28 -14.82
CA ALA A 114 17.78 1.09 -13.38
C ALA A 114 16.54 1.60 -12.62
N ILE A 115 16.03 2.79 -12.99
CA ILE A 115 14.78 3.35 -12.44
C ILE A 115 13.61 2.38 -12.64
N SER A 116 13.54 1.75 -13.82
CA SER A 116 12.40 0.90 -14.16
C SER A 116 12.39 -0.39 -13.37
N TYR A 117 13.54 -1.06 -13.24
CA TYR A 117 13.64 -2.24 -12.39
C TYR A 117 13.43 -1.90 -10.91
N ALA A 118 13.97 -0.79 -10.42
CA ALA A 118 13.80 -0.38 -9.03
C ALA A 118 12.32 -0.10 -8.70
N ALA A 119 11.63 0.70 -9.53
CA ALA A 119 10.22 1.00 -9.34
C ALA A 119 9.33 -0.24 -9.51
N TYR A 120 9.56 -1.04 -10.56
CA TYR A 120 8.79 -2.27 -10.82
C TYR A 120 8.83 -3.22 -9.62
N ARG A 121 10.03 -3.51 -9.09
CA ARG A 121 10.19 -4.46 -7.98
C ARG A 121 9.61 -3.96 -6.66
N VAL A 122 9.76 -2.67 -6.35
CA VAL A 122 9.10 -2.10 -5.16
C VAL A 122 7.59 -2.20 -5.32
N LEU A 123 7.03 -1.73 -6.42
CA LEU A 123 5.58 -1.69 -6.61
C LEU A 123 4.95 -3.09 -6.71
N GLU A 124 5.62 -4.04 -7.37
CA GLU A 124 5.20 -5.45 -7.45
C GLU A 124 4.98 -6.01 -6.04
N ALA A 125 5.97 -5.86 -5.16
CA ALA A 125 5.88 -6.32 -3.77
C ALA A 125 4.80 -5.58 -2.96
N ARG A 126 4.57 -4.27 -3.19
CA ARG A 126 3.59 -3.50 -2.40
C ARG A 126 2.14 -3.75 -2.81
N TYR A 127 1.90 -4.15 -4.05
CA TYR A 127 0.54 -4.28 -4.61
C TYR A 127 0.11 -5.72 -4.86
N GLU A 128 0.97 -6.72 -4.72
CA GLU A 128 0.63 -8.13 -5.00
C GLU A 128 -0.61 -8.63 -4.26
N ASP A 129 -0.76 -8.25 -2.99
CA ASP A 129 -1.86 -8.64 -2.12
C ASP A 129 -2.93 -7.54 -1.94
N SER A 130 -2.84 -6.45 -2.71
CA SER A 130 -3.80 -5.34 -2.63
C SER A 130 -5.14 -5.66 -3.31
N PHE A 131 -6.21 -4.92 -2.97
CA PHE A 131 -7.53 -5.13 -3.58
C PHE A 131 -7.48 -4.86 -5.10
N GLY A 132 -6.77 -3.82 -5.51
CA GLY A 132 -6.52 -3.46 -6.91
C GLY A 132 -5.33 -4.17 -7.56
N GLY A 133 -4.75 -5.19 -6.92
CA GLY A 133 -3.45 -5.74 -7.27
C GLY A 133 -3.37 -6.33 -8.68
N THR A 134 -4.39 -7.08 -9.10
CA THR A 134 -4.41 -7.69 -10.44
C THR A 134 -4.27 -6.65 -11.56
N ASP A 135 -5.06 -5.57 -11.51
CA ASP A 135 -5.03 -4.52 -12.52
C ASP A 135 -3.74 -3.67 -12.41
N SER A 136 -3.28 -3.44 -11.18
CA SER A 136 -2.06 -2.67 -10.91
C SER A 136 -0.81 -3.37 -11.43
N LEU A 137 -0.67 -4.67 -11.16
CA LEU A 137 0.44 -5.50 -11.66
C LEU A 137 0.43 -5.57 -13.19
N LEU A 138 -0.75 -5.68 -13.81
CA LEU A 138 -0.86 -5.66 -15.27
C LEU A 138 -0.38 -4.32 -15.86
N ALA A 139 -0.73 -3.19 -15.25
CA ALA A 139 -0.25 -1.87 -15.70
C ALA A 139 1.27 -1.70 -15.54
N MET A 140 1.85 -2.27 -14.48
CA MET A 140 3.31 -2.31 -14.27
C MET A 140 4.00 -3.17 -15.32
N ASP A 141 3.42 -4.33 -15.63
CA ASP A 141 3.89 -5.24 -16.69
C ASP A 141 3.87 -4.57 -18.07
N ASP A 142 2.76 -3.90 -18.39
CA ASP A 142 2.59 -3.17 -19.64
C ASP A 142 3.63 -2.05 -19.78
N LEU A 143 4.01 -1.37 -18.68
CA LEU A 143 5.05 -0.36 -18.70
C LEU A 143 6.44 -0.97 -18.95
N MET A 144 6.77 -2.11 -18.34
CA MET A 144 8.02 -2.82 -18.60
C MET A 144 8.12 -3.28 -20.05
N ASP A 145 7.05 -3.88 -20.58
CA ASP A 145 6.97 -4.34 -21.97
C ASP A 145 7.06 -3.15 -22.95
N ALA A 146 6.39 -2.03 -22.66
CA ALA A 146 6.47 -0.80 -23.45
C ALA A 146 7.87 -0.17 -23.45
N LEU A 147 8.66 -0.37 -22.39
CA LEU A 147 10.05 0.08 -22.29
C LEU A 147 11.05 -0.95 -22.83
N CYS A 148 10.58 -2.11 -23.30
CA CYS A 148 11.40 -3.24 -23.76
C CYS A 148 12.29 -3.87 -22.69
N TYR A 149 11.88 -3.80 -21.42
CA TYR A 149 12.59 -4.44 -20.30
C TYR A 149 11.98 -5.78 -19.95
N ARG A 150 12.84 -6.75 -19.63
CA ARG A 150 12.44 -8.12 -19.30
C ARG A 150 12.03 -8.24 -17.85
N ARG A 151 10.75 -8.54 -17.61
CA ARG A 151 10.17 -8.73 -16.27
C ARG A 151 10.80 -9.86 -15.47
N ASP A 152 11.35 -10.88 -16.13
CA ASP A 152 12.01 -12.02 -15.48
C ASP A 152 13.48 -11.74 -15.09
N THR A 153 14.02 -10.55 -15.40
CA THR A 153 15.33 -10.12 -14.93
C THR A 153 15.25 -9.72 -13.47
N ALA A 154 15.67 -10.62 -12.57
CA ALA A 154 15.65 -10.42 -11.12
C ALA A 154 17.05 -10.48 -10.48
N ASP A 155 18.10 -10.72 -11.27
CA ASP A 155 19.47 -10.79 -10.76
C ASP A 155 19.85 -9.47 -10.08
N THR A 156 20.50 -9.60 -8.93
CA THR A 156 21.07 -8.48 -8.15
C THR A 156 22.58 -8.41 -8.27
N ASP A 157 23.21 -9.33 -9.00
CA ASP A 157 24.66 -9.40 -9.15
C ASP A 157 25.16 -8.62 -10.38
N GLY A 158 26.34 -8.01 -10.25
CA GLY A 158 27.04 -7.30 -11.33
C GLY A 158 26.61 -5.85 -11.56
N ASP A 159 27.16 -5.23 -12.60
CA ASP A 159 27.10 -3.78 -12.82
C ASP A 159 26.09 -3.36 -13.89
N THR A 160 25.14 -4.24 -14.25
CA THR A 160 24.09 -3.86 -15.19
C THR A 160 23.10 -2.90 -14.53
N PRO A 161 22.48 -1.97 -15.29
CA PRO A 161 21.47 -1.09 -14.72
C PRO A 161 20.27 -1.85 -14.13
N ALA A 162 19.88 -2.97 -14.77
CA ALA A 162 18.85 -3.86 -14.23
C ALA A 162 19.24 -4.45 -12.86
N ALA A 163 20.47 -4.95 -12.72
CA ALA A 163 20.96 -5.50 -11.46
C ALA A 163 21.02 -4.44 -10.36
N LEU A 164 21.47 -3.22 -10.69
CA LEU A 164 21.43 -2.08 -9.77
C LEU A 164 19.98 -1.77 -9.33
N GLY A 165 19.03 -1.68 -10.27
CA GLY A 165 17.63 -1.41 -9.95
C GLY A 165 17.03 -2.48 -9.03
N ASN A 166 17.29 -3.76 -9.31
CA ASN A 166 16.87 -4.88 -8.47
C ASN A 166 17.50 -4.80 -7.06
N ARG A 167 18.79 -4.44 -6.94
CA ARG A 167 19.45 -4.23 -5.64
C ARG A 167 18.81 -3.11 -4.83
N ILE A 168 18.51 -1.98 -5.47
CA ILE A 168 17.86 -0.84 -4.81
C ILE A 168 16.50 -1.24 -4.26
N ALA A 169 15.69 -1.91 -5.06
CA ALA A 169 14.39 -2.39 -4.60
C ALA A 169 14.51 -3.38 -3.44
N ALA A 170 15.43 -4.35 -3.54
CA ALA A 170 15.69 -5.31 -2.47
C ALA A 170 16.10 -4.60 -1.17
N ALA A 171 17.01 -3.62 -1.26
CA ALA A 171 17.46 -2.84 -0.11
C ALA A 171 16.32 -2.05 0.55
N ILE A 172 15.42 -1.44 -0.25
CA ILE A 172 14.25 -0.73 0.27
C ILE A 172 13.30 -1.69 0.96
N LEU A 173 12.95 -2.81 0.32
CA LEU A 173 12.01 -3.79 0.87
C LEU A 173 12.55 -4.42 2.17
N GLU A 174 13.84 -4.73 2.22
CA GLU A 174 14.50 -5.29 3.41
C GLU A 174 14.56 -4.27 4.55
N GLN A 175 15.05 -3.06 4.28
CA GLN A 175 15.23 -2.03 5.32
C GLN A 175 13.91 -1.51 5.90
N THR A 176 12.80 -1.64 5.16
CA THR A 176 11.51 -1.09 5.56
C THR A 176 10.54 -2.15 6.10
N LEU A 177 10.94 -3.42 6.16
CA LEU A 177 10.06 -4.49 6.64
C LEU A 177 9.66 -4.31 8.12
N ASP A 178 10.61 -3.82 8.93
CA ASP A 178 10.46 -3.63 10.38
C ASP A 178 10.40 -2.13 10.77
N ASP A 179 10.01 -1.25 9.84
CA ASP A 179 9.92 0.21 10.03
C ASP A 179 8.76 0.67 10.94
N GLY A 180 8.15 -0.26 11.67
CA GLY A 180 6.98 0.00 12.50
C GLY A 180 5.63 -0.04 11.77
N SER A 181 5.59 -0.17 10.43
CA SER A 181 4.32 -0.21 9.68
C SER A 181 3.52 -1.50 9.87
N ASN A 182 4.17 -2.57 10.33
CA ASN A 182 3.57 -3.90 10.49
C ASN A 182 3.08 -4.52 9.16
N GLU A 183 3.75 -4.21 8.06
CA GLU A 183 3.40 -4.68 6.72
C GLU A 183 3.27 -6.21 6.61
N ALA A 184 4.18 -6.97 7.23
CA ALA A 184 4.15 -8.44 7.20
C ALA A 184 2.86 -9.06 7.78
N ASN A 185 2.09 -8.29 8.56
CA ASN A 185 0.80 -8.67 9.10
C ASN A 185 -0.34 -7.83 8.51
N ALA A 186 -0.22 -7.41 7.25
CA ALA A 186 -1.19 -6.59 6.53
C ALA A 186 -1.54 -5.28 7.26
N TYR A 187 -0.54 -4.64 7.86
CA TYR A 187 -0.69 -3.38 8.61
C TYR A 187 -1.66 -3.46 9.80
N ALA A 188 -1.98 -4.67 10.26
CA ALA A 188 -2.96 -4.87 11.32
C ALA A 188 -2.55 -4.16 12.61
N ALA A 189 -3.51 -3.51 13.25
CA ALA A 189 -3.34 -2.94 14.58
C ALA A 189 -4.66 -2.92 15.33
N GLU A 190 -4.57 -2.88 16.66
CA GLU A 190 -5.74 -2.92 17.53
C GLU A 190 -6.01 -1.55 18.15
N TYR A 191 -7.20 -1.01 17.89
CA TYR A 191 -7.75 0.13 18.61
C TYR A 191 -9.21 -0.16 18.97
N THR A 192 -9.56 0.07 20.23
CA THR A 192 -10.95 -0.04 20.70
C THR A 192 -11.48 1.35 21.04
N ALA A 193 -12.52 1.78 20.33
CA ALA A 193 -13.20 3.04 20.63
C ALA A 193 -13.92 2.95 21.98
N ILE A 194 -13.90 4.06 22.73
CA ILE A 194 -14.63 4.17 24.01
C ILE A 194 -16.13 4.27 23.77
N ASN A 195 -16.53 4.97 22.71
CA ASN A 195 -17.92 5.16 22.36
C ASN A 195 -18.43 4.01 21.50
N GLN A 196 -19.67 3.59 21.75
CA GLN A 196 -20.37 2.65 20.90
C GLN A 196 -20.68 3.29 19.54
N PRO A 197 -20.71 2.50 18.44
CA PRO A 197 -20.97 3.04 17.11
C PRO A 197 -22.31 3.78 17.01
N LEU A 198 -22.31 4.90 16.28
CA LEU A 198 -23.52 5.65 15.96
C LEU A 198 -24.17 5.10 14.69
N VAL A 199 -25.38 4.56 14.81
CA VAL A 199 -26.19 4.19 13.65
C VAL A 199 -26.70 5.45 12.96
N VAL A 200 -26.06 5.85 11.87
CA VAL A 200 -26.33 7.12 11.16
C VAL A 200 -27.77 7.21 10.63
N ALA A 201 -28.39 6.07 10.32
CA ALA A 201 -29.77 6.02 9.85
C ALA A 201 -30.82 6.28 10.95
N ALA A 202 -30.43 6.25 12.23
CA ALA A 202 -31.31 6.52 13.36
C ALA A 202 -31.18 7.98 13.83
N SER A 203 -32.28 8.55 14.33
CA SER A 203 -32.26 9.89 14.90
C SER A 203 -31.66 9.89 16.32
N GLY A 204 -30.83 10.89 16.60
CA GLY A 204 -30.19 11.09 17.90
C GLY A 204 -28.90 10.27 18.04
N THR A 205 -28.20 10.50 19.15
CA THR A 205 -27.00 9.74 19.52
C THR A 205 -26.92 9.65 21.04
N ALA A 206 -26.27 8.60 21.52
CA ALA A 206 -25.78 8.49 22.89
C ALA A 206 -24.27 8.29 22.82
N MET A 207 -23.54 8.99 23.67
CA MET A 207 -22.08 8.92 23.74
C MET A 207 -21.67 8.74 25.20
N SER A 208 -20.77 7.80 25.46
CA SER A 208 -20.24 7.56 26.81
C SER A 208 -19.29 8.68 27.22
N ASP A 209 -18.48 9.16 26.27
CA ASP A 209 -17.53 10.25 26.46
C ASP A 209 -17.56 11.21 25.26
N PRO A 210 -18.09 12.44 25.40
CA PRO A 210 -18.18 13.43 24.33
C PRO A 210 -16.83 13.94 23.83
N ASN A 211 -15.74 13.67 24.55
CA ASN A 211 -14.39 14.10 24.19
C ASN A 211 -13.59 13.01 23.45
N ARG A 212 -14.26 11.93 23.03
CA ARG A 212 -13.63 10.78 22.36
C ARG A 212 -14.35 10.45 21.07
N TRP A 213 -13.62 9.93 20.09
CA TRP A 213 -14.19 9.55 18.80
C TRP A 213 -15.32 8.52 18.96
N GLN A 214 -16.41 8.73 18.22
CA GLN A 214 -17.52 7.79 18.08
C GLN A 214 -17.53 7.25 16.65
N PRO A 215 -17.25 5.95 16.45
CA PRO A 215 -17.33 5.33 15.14
C PRO A 215 -18.72 5.48 14.52
N LEU A 216 -18.81 5.78 13.23
CA LEU A 216 -20.10 5.77 12.53
C LEU A 216 -20.41 4.38 11.99
N GLN A 217 -21.65 3.93 12.14
CA GLN A 217 -22.18 2.76 11.47
C GLN A 217 -23.03 3.20 10.27
N ILE A 218 -22.56 2.86 9.06
CA ILE A 218 -23.13 3.33 7.80
C ILE A 218 -23.69 2.13 7.04
N GLY A 219 -24.97 2.21 6.67
CA GLY A 219 -25.69 1.10 6.03
C GLY A 219 -25.35 0.87 4.55
N GLN A 220 -24.72 1.85 3.89
CA GLN A 220 -24.17 1.75 2.53
C GLN A 220 -22.82 2.48 2.49
N MET A 221 -21.73 1.73 2.49
CA MET A 221 -20.39 2.29 2.44
C MET A 221 -19.83 2.24 1.02
N ILE A 222 -19.43 3.40 0.51
CA ILE A 222 -18.71 3.55 -0.75
C ILE A 222 -17.41 4.27 -0.39
N SER A 223 -16.29 3.71 -0.82
CA SER A 223 -14.98 4.31 -0.63
C SER A 223 -14.87 5.64 -1.38
N GLN A 224 -13.84 6.42 -1.06
CA GLN A 224 -13.60 7.72 -1.70
C GLN A 224 -13.41 7.63 -3.22
N ASN A 225 -12.94 6.49 -3.72
CA ASN A 225 -12.77 6.19 -5.14
C ASN A 225 -13.92 5.38 -5.76
N GLY A 226 -15.06 5.26 -5.08
CA GLY A 226 -16.28 4.67 -5.65
C GLY A 226 -16.39 3.15 -5.54
N ILE A 227 -15.48 2.49 -4.81
CA ILE A 227 -15.51 1.05 -4.55
C ILE A 227 -16.54 0.78 -3.44
N ALA A 228 -17.49 -0.12 -3.69
CA ALA A 228 -18.39 -0.56 -2.63
C ALA A 228 -17.60 -1.38 -1.60
N VAL A 229 -17.69 -1.00 -0.33
CA VAL A 229 -17.05 -1.73 0.77
C VAL A 229 -18.12 -2.37 1.65
N GLU A 230 -17.72 -3.32 2.49
CA GLU A 230 -18.66 -3.96 3.42
C GLU A 230 -19.32 -2.90 4.31
N ASN A 231 -20.65 -2.97 4.41
CA ASN A 231 -21.40 -2.08 5.30
C ASN A 231 -21.02 -2.39 6.73
N GLY A 232 -20.67 -1.36 7.50
CA GLY A 232 -20.13 -1.62 8.82
C GLY A 232 -19.95 -0.38 9.66
N VAL A 233 -19.11 -0.58 10.66
CA VAL A 233 -18.66 0.42 11.62
C VAL A 233 -17.33 0.95 11.10
N GLN A 234 -17.15 2.27 11.11
CA GLN A 234 -15.85 2.87 10.81
C GLN A 234 -14.78 2.35 11.79
N GLU A 235 -13.58 2.14 11.29
CA GLU A 235 -12.43 1.75 12.09
C GLU A 235 -11.40 2.87 12.10
N PHE A 236 -10.57 2.91 13.15
CA PHE A 236 -9.44 3.82 13.17
C PHE A 236 -8.36 3.21 12.27
N ILE A 237 -8.16 3.82 11.10
CA ILE A 237 -7.14 3.40 10.14
C ILE A 237 -5.76 3.55 10.78
N ASP A 238 -4.99 2.46 10.78
CA ASP A 238 -3.58 2.40 11.13
C ASP A 238 -3.21 3.17 12.42
N PRO A 239 -3.80 2.83 13.59
CA PRO A 239 -3.63 3.58 14.83
C PRO A 239 -2.18 3.62 15.33
N HIS A 240 -1.33 2.71 14.87
CA HIS A 240 0.11 2.64 15.19
C HIS A 240 0.98 3.54 14.30
N TRP A 241 0.43 4.16 13.25
CA TRP A 241 1.24 4.71 12.16
C TRP A 241 2.20 5.84 12.56
N GLY A 242 1.90 6.57 13.63
CA GLY A 242 2.78 7.63 14.08
C GLY A 242 4.09 7.12 14.73
N SER A 243 4.21 5.80 14.95
CA SER A 243 5.45 5.13 15.32
C SER A 243 6.24 4.57 14.13
N VAL A 244 5.76 4.75 12.89
CA VAL A 244 6.47 4.33 11.69
C VAL A 244 7.70 5.21 11.48
N ASP A 245 8.81 4.62 11.07
CA ASP A 245 10.05 5.34 10.79
C ASP A 245 9.81 6.43 9.75
N SER A 246 10.31 7.61 10.09
CA SER A 246 10.13 8.81 9.30
C SER A 246 11.32 9.00 8.35
N PHE A 247 11.07 9.52 7.16
CA PHE A 247 12.13 9.85 6.21
C PHE A 247 12.68 11.28 6.35
N ALA A 248 11.98 12.18 7.04
CA ALA A 248 12.33 13.61 7.10
C ALA A 248 11.94 14.32 8.41
N LEU A 249 11.02 13.76 9.17
CA LEU A 249 10.67 14.22 10.51
C LEU A 249 11.56 13.55 11.56
N PRO A 250 11.66 14.11 12.78
CA PRO A 250 12.33 13.44 13.88
C PRO A 250 11.73 12.08 14.21
N ASP A 251 12.48 11.28 14.96
CA ASP A 251 11.95 10.03 15.52
C ASP A 251 10.65 10.27 16.30
N PRO A 252 9.72 9.31 16.28
CA PRO A 252 8.47 9.41 17.03
C PRO A 252 8.72 9.74 18.51
N GLY A 253 7.95 10.68 19.04
CA GLY A 253 7.94 10.96 20.47
C GLY A 253 7.35 9.81 21.30
N PRO A 254 7.32 9.91 22.65
CA PRO A 254 6.79 8.88 23.54
C PRO A 254 5.33 8.47 23.27
N HIS A 255 4.59 9.31 22.56
CA HIS A 255 3.18 9.09 22.18
C HIS A 255 3.02 8.63 20.73
N GLY A 256 4.11 8.29 20.05
CA GLY A 256 4.08 7.82 18.66
C GLY A 256 3.63 8.93 17.71
N VAL A 257 4.06 10.17 17.91
CA VAL A 257 3.92 11.24 16.91
C VAL A 257 5.24 12.02 16.83
N PRO A 258 5.76 12.31 15.63
CA PRO A 258 7.00 13.06 15.47
C PRO A 258 6.83 14.56 15.73
N ILE A 259 5.61 15.09 15.56
CA ILE A 259 5.24 16.47 15.89
C ILE A 259 3.92 16.43 16.66
N ASP A 260 3.96 16.82 17.93
CA ASP A 260 2.78 16.88 18.80
C ASP A 260 2.28 18.34 18.92
N PRO A 261 1.09 18.68 18.39
CA PRO A 261 0.52 20.02 18.52
C PRO A 261 -0.04 20.31 19.93
N GLY A 262 -0.10 19.31 20.81
CA GLY A 262 -0.75 19.39 22.12
C GLY A 262 -2.20 18.93 22.10
N GLU A 263 -2.85 18.99 23.26
CA GLU A 263 -4.22 18.52 23.44
C GLU A 263 -5.26 19.43 22.74
N PRO A 264 -6.36 18.87 22.20
CA PRO A 264 -7.47 19.65 21.66
C PRO A 264 -8.33 20.28 22.77
N PRO A 265 -9.19 21.27 22.45
CA PRO A 265 -10.19 21.76 23.39
C PRO A 265 -11.25 20.68 23.69
N TYR A 266 -11.74 20.64 24.93
CA TYR A 266 -12.63 19.59 25.44
C TYR A 266 -13.96 20.16 25.93
N LEU A 267 -15.06 19.48 25.61
CA LEU A 267 -16.39 19.77 26.15
C LEU A 267 -16.43 19.47 27.65
N GLY A 268 -16.95 20.41 28.44
CA GLY A 268 -17.12 20.28 29.89
C GLY A 268 -15.86 20.51 30.72
N VAL A 269 -14.73 20.88 30.10
CA VAL A 269 -13.49 21.23 30.79
C VAL A 269 -13.36 22.75 30.86
N ALA A 270 -13.26 23.30 32.08
CA ALA A 270 -13.40 24.74 32.33
C ALA A 270 -12.52 25.63 31.43
N ASP A 271 -11.29 25.21 31.15
CA ASP A 271 -10.33 26.02 30.40
C ASP A 271 -10.47 25.90 28.87
N SER A 272 -11.28 24.97 28.35
CA SER A 272 -11.41 24.73 26.89
C SER A 272 -12.84 24.50 26.37
N ASP A 273 -13.85 24.45 27.26
CA ASP A 273 -15.25 24.19 26.93
C ASP A 273 -15.86 25.24 26.01
N GLU A 274 -15.57 26.52 26.23
CA GLU A 274 -16.07 27.61 25.38
C GLU A 274 -15.43 27.57 23.98
N GLU A 275 -14.15 27.21 23.88
CA GLU A 275 -13.48 27.04 22.59
C GLU A 275 -14.08 25.88 21.80
N PHE A 276 -14.28 24.73 22.45
CA PHE A 276 -14.95 23.58 21.84
C PHE A 276 -16.34 23.95 21.31
N LYS A 277 -17.18 24.60 22.14
CA LYS A 277 -18.54 25.02 21.76
C LYS A 277 -18.53 26.02 20.62
N ALA A 278 -17.60 26.97 20.61
CA ALA A 278 -17.47 27.95 19.54
C ALA A 278 -17.14 27.27 18.20
N ALA A 279 -16.17 26.35 18.19
CA ALA A 279 -15.81 25.56 17.01
C ALA A 279 -16.97 24.70 16.51
N ALA A 280 -17.67 24.00 17.40
CA ALA A 280 -18.86 23.21 17.03
C ALA A 280 -19.97 24.08 16.42
N ALA A 281 -20.22 25.27 17.00
CA ALA A 281 -21.20 26.21 16.46
C ALA A 281 -20.79 26.77 15.09
N GLU A 282 -19.49 26.91 14.82
CA GLU A 282 -18.98 27.30 13.50
C GLU A 282 -19.26 26.23 12.44
N VAL A 283 -19.00 24.95 12.74
CA VAL A 283 -19.34 23.84 11.81
C VAL A 283 -20.82 23.85 11.44
N ILE A 284 -21.72 24.04 12.42
CA ILE A 284 -23.17 24.13 12.18
C ILE A 284 -23.54 25.32 11.29
N ARG A 285 -22.80 26.43 11.35
CA ARG A 285 -23.08 27.60 10.49
C ARG A 285 -22.67 27.38 9.03
N TYR A 286 -21.74 26.45 8.77
CA TYR A 286 -21.27 26.12 7.42
C TYR A 286 -22.04 24.96 6.76
N SER A 287 -22.85 24.21 7.51
CA SER A 287 -23.72 23.15 6.99
C SER A 287 -25.04 23.69 6.46
#